data_AF-A0A2X2BXF2-F1
#
_entry.id   AF-A0A2X2BXF2-F1
#
_cell.length_a   1.000
_cell.length_b   1.000
_cell.length_c   1.000
_cell.angle_alpha   90.00
_cell.angle_beta   90.00
_cell.angle_gamma   90.00
#
_symmetry.space_group_name_H-M   'P 1'
#
loop_
_entity.id
_entity.type
_entity.pdbx_description
1 polymer ?
#
loop_
_entity_poly.entity_id
_entity_poly.type
_entity_poly.pdbx_seq_one_letter_code
_entity_poly.pdbx_strand_id
1 'polypeptide(L)' 'MIGNNGVGKTQLVSKLPCDIANDNKNLFSGKVPLFSKIIAVSYSIFDKFSIPENSSKINYIYCGLRKKIKTKKVIYQKKS' A
#
# COMPACT_ATOMS: atom_id res chain seq x y z
N MET A 1 4.00 -15.75 2.20
CA MET A 1 3.82 -16.47 0.92
C MET A 1 5.11 -17.18 0.58
N ILE A 2 5.04 -18.45 0.22
CA ILE A 2 6.19 -19.29 -0.13
C ILE A 2 6.18 -19.49 -1.65
N GLY A 3 7.34 -19.49 -2.29
CA GLY A 3 7.50 -19.70 -3.74
C GLY A 3 8.77 -19.07 -4.29
N ASN A 4 9.09 -19.34 -5.55
CA ASN A 4 10.30 -18.83 -6.22
C ASN A 4 10.35 -17.30 -6.28
N ASN A 5 11.54 -16.73 -6.39
CA ASN A 5 11.69 -15.29 -6.61
C ASN A 5 11.09 -14.89 -7.97
N GLY A 6 10.58 -13.67 -8.08
CA GLY A 6 9.98 -13.16 -9.32
C GLY A 6 8.54 -13.59 -9.61
N VAL A 7 7.94 -14.52 -8.84
CA VAL A 7 6.55 -15.00 -9.08
C VAL A 7 5.45 -14.04 -8.59
N GLY A 8 5.79 -12.77 -8.29
CA GLY A 8 4.80 -11.75 -7.93
C GLY A 8 4.33 -11.75 -6.46
N LYS A 9 4.92 -12.55 -5.57
CA LYS A 9 4.54 -12.61 -4.13
C LYS A 9 4.49 -11.23 -3.47
N THR A 10 5.57 -10.46 -3.61
CA THR A 10 5.66 -9.09 -3.05
C THR A 10 4.60 -8.18 -3.67
N GLN A 11 4.31 -8.35 -4.96
CA GLN A 11 3.31 -7.56 -5.68
C GLN A 11 1.90 -7.83 -5.16
N LEU A 12 1.56 -9.09 -4.88
CA LEU A 12 0.26 -9.46 -4.29
C LEU A 12 0.10 -8.87 -2.89
N VAL A 13 1.08 -9.07 -2.01
CA VAL A 13 1.04 -8.55 -0.63
C VAL A 13 1.00 -7.01 -0.60
N SER A 14 1.65 -6.35 -1.55
CA SER A 14 1.64 -4.88 -1.66
C SER A 14 0.31 -4.31 -2.16
N LYS A 15 -0.42 -5.02 -3.04
CA LYS A 15 -1.66 -4.55 -3.66
C LYS A 15 -2.90 -4.85 -2.83
N LEU A 16 -2.94 -6.02 -2.18
CA LEU A 16 -4.10 -6.48 -1.42
C LEU A 16 -4.66 -5.43 -0.43
N PRO A 17 -3.84 -4.72 0.38
CA PRO A 17 -4.34 -3.67 1.26
C PRO A 17 -4.98 -2.49 0.54
N CYS A 18 -4.49 -2.15 -0.66
CA CYS A 18 -5.08 -1.12 -1.50
C CYS A 18 -6.41 -1.58 -2.09
N ASP A 19 -6.50 -2.83 -2.53
CA ASP A 19 -7.74 -3.41 -3.08
C ASP A 19 -8.84 -3.48 -2.03
N ILE A 20 -8.49 -3.79 -0.78
CA ILE A 20 -9.37 -3.71 0.39
C ILE A 20 -9.79 -2.25 0.66
N ALA A 21 -8.82 -1.33 0.73
CA ALA A 21 -9.09 0.09 1.02
C ALA A 21 -10.04 0.74 0.00
N ASN A 22 -9.95 0.32 -1.26
CA ASN A 22 -10.75 0.83 -2.37
C ASN A 22 -12.08 0.07 -2.56
N ASP A 23 -12.41 -0.89 -1.70
CA ASP A 23 -13.65 -1.69 -1.80
C ASP A 23 -13.81 -2.35 -3.19
N ASN A 24 -12.73 -2.89 -3.76
CA ASN A 24 -12.75 -3.44 -5.12
C ASN A 24 -13.41 -4.82 -5.18
N LYS A 25 -14.75 -4.84 -5.18
CA LYS A 25 -15.60 -6.04 -5.10
C LYS A 25 -15.31 -7.09 -6.17
N ASN A 26 -14.79 -6.69 -7.33
CA ASN A 26 -14.49 -7.60 -8.45
C ASN A 26 -13.27 -8.49 -8.19
N LEU A 27 -12.44 -8.15 -7.20
CA LEU A 27 -11.22 -8.91 -6.84
C LEU A 27 -11.44 -9.92 -5.71
N PHE A 28 -12.64 -9.93 -5.10
CA PHE A 28 -12.97 -10.81 -3.99
C PHE A 28 -14.19 -11.64 -4.33
N SER A 29 -14.15 -12.93 -4.04
CA SER A 29 -15.35 -13.77 -4.10
C SER A 29 -16.26 -13.40 -2.91
N GLY A 30 -17.32 -12.62 -3.17
CA GLY A 30 -18.28 -12.21 -2.16
C GLY A 30 -18.01 -10.82 -1.59
N LYS A 31 -18.21 -10.64 -0.28
CA LYS A 31 -17.99 -9.34 0.37
C LYS A 31 -16.48 -9.08 0.54
N VAL A 32 -16.06 -7.84 0.29
CA VAL A 32 -14.71 -7.39 0.60
C VAL A 32 -14.48 -7.56 2.11
N PRO A 33 -13.35 -8.16 2.53
CA PRO A 33 -13.06 -8.32 3.95
C PRO A 33 -13.01 -6.97 4.68
N LEU A 34 -13.65 -6.88 5.85
CA LEU A 34 -13.56 -5.71 6.71
C LEU A 34 -12.28 -5.77 7.54
N PHE A 35 -11.34 -4.88 7.23
CA PHE A 35 -10.12 -4.69 8.03
C PHE A 35 -10.05 -3.27 8.56
N SER A 36 -10.19 -3.11 9.87
CA SER A 36 -10.04 -1.80 10.53
C SER A 36 -8.59 -1.35 10.63
N LYS A 37 -7.63 -2.30 10.64
CA LYS A 37 -6.19 -2.02 10.75
C LYS A 37 -5.36 -3.04 9.97
N ILE A 38 -4.38 -2.55 9.21
CA ILE A 38 -3.39 -3.36 8.48
C ILE A 38 -2.00 -2.88 8.87
N ILE A 39 -1.11 -3.81 9.23
CA ILE A 39 0.30 -3.53 9.56
C ILE A 39 1.17 -4.27 8.57
N ALA A 40 1.92 -3.53 7.76
CA ALA A 40 2.88 -4.09 6.81
C ALA A 40 4.30 -3.84 7.31
N VAL A 41 5.05 -4.92 7.50
CA VAL A 41 6.45 -4.88 7.96
C VAL A 41 7.37 -5.39 6.85
N SER A 42 8.41 -4.64 6.51
CA SER A 42 9.43 -5.09 5.56
C SER A 42 10.84 -4.60 5.92
N TYR A 43 11.78 -5.53 5.86
CA TYR A 43 13.22 -5.31 6.08
C TYR A 43 14.01 -5.18 4.78
N SER A 44 13.35 -5.21 3.63
CA SER A 44 14.01 -5.10 2.33
C SER A 44 13.85 -3.69 1.77
N ILE A 45 14.96 -3.05 1.43
CA ILE A 45 14.93 -1.79 0.68
C ILE A 45 14.44 -1.96 -0.76
N PHE A 46 14.31 -3.19 -1.26
CA PHE A 46 13.80 -3.46 -2.61
C PHE A 46 12.29 -3.61 -2.64
N ASP A 47 11.65 -3.79 -1.48
CA ASP A 47 10.21 -3.90 -1.43
C ASP A 47 9.54 -2.53 -1.64
N LYS A 48 8.54 -2.53 -2.52
CA LYS A 48 7.75 -1.35 -2.87
C LYS A 48 6.32 -1.59 -2.42
N PHE A 49 5.93 -1.01 -1.30
CA PHE A 49 4.56 -1.05 -0.81
C PHE A 49 3.83 0.24 -1.18
N SER A 50 2.70 0.11 -1.89
CA SER A 50 1.74 1.19 -2.04
C SER A 50 0.99 1.36 -0.72
N ILE A 51 1.13 2.55 -0.11
CA ILE A 51 0.49 2.86 1.17
C ILE A 51 -0.83 3.57 0.85
N PRO A 52 -2.00 2.90 1.01
CA PRO A 52 -3.29 3.53 0.80
C PRO A 52 -3.49 4.70 1.78
N GLU A 53 -4.41 5.60 1.46
CA GLU A 53 -4.78 6.66 2.39
C GLU A 53 -5.63 6.10 3.54
N ASN A 54 -5.37 6.58 4.75
CA ASN A 54 -6.15 6.19 5.91
C ASN A 54 -7.55 6.80 5.81
N SER A 55 -8.57 6.01 6.13
CA SER A 55 -9.96 6.46 6.18
C SER A 55 -10.67 5.90 7.41
N SER A 56 -11.94 6.25 7.61
CA SER A 56 -12.76 5.66 8.67
C SER A 56 -12.93 4.13 8.53
N LYS A 57 -12.68 3.58 7.34
CA LYS A 57 -12.82 2.14 7.05
C LYS A 57 -11.52 1.37 7.24
N ILE A 58 -10.35 2.00 7.09
CA ILE A 58 -9.06 1.32 7.10
C ILE A 58 -7.94 2.20 7.68
N ASN A 59 -7.15 1.61 8.58
CA ASN A 59 -5.95 2.21 9.14
C ASN A 59 -4.71 1.41 8.71
N TYR A 60 -3.90 1.95 7.80
CA TYR A 60 -2.72 1.27 7.27
C TYR A 60 -1.43 1.82 7.89
N ILE A 61 -0.65 0.93 8.49
CA ILE A 61 0.64 1.23 9.11
C ILE A 61 1.73 0.50 8.33
N TYR A 62 2.65 1.25 7.73
CA TYR A 62 3.85 0.70 7.10
C TYR A 62 5.06 0.87 8.03
N CYS A 63 5.70 -0.24 8.39
CA CYS A 63 6.95 -0.27 9.12
C CYS A 63 8.02 -0.90 8.22
N GLY A 64 8.74 -0.07 7.48
CA GLY A 64 9.86 -0.57 6.69
C GLY A 64 11.00 0.42 6.63
N LEU A 65 12.11 -0.04 6.05
CA LEU A 65 13.33 0.77 5.93
C LEU A 65 13.16 2.00 5.03
N ARG A 66 12.10 2.05 4.22
CA ARG A 66 11.75 3.19 3.36
C ARG A 66 10.74 4.10 4.04
N LYS A 67 11.07 5.39 4.17
CA LYS A 67 10.14 6.43 4.60
C LYS A 67 9.35 6.96 3.39
N LYS A 68 8.03 7.17 3.54
CA LYS A 68 7.17 7.75 2.49
C LYS A 68 7.70 9.16 2.16
N ILE A 69 8.26 9.36 0.97
CA ILE A 69 8.62 10.69 0.49
C ILE A 69 7.30 11.38 0.14
N LYS A 70 6.83 12.31 0.99
CA LYS A 70 5.76 13.23 0.59
C LYS A 70 6.35 14.14 -0.48
N THR A 71 5.99 13.94 -1.74
CA THR A 71 6.28 14.89 -2.81
C THR A 71 5.54 16.20 -2.49
N LYS A 72 6.22 17.14 -1.83
CA LYS A 72 5.81 18.54 -1.90
C LYS A 72 5.96 18.96 -3.36
N LYS A 73 4.85 19.18 -4.07
CA LYS A 73 4.87 19.96 -5.32
C LYS A 73 5.41 21.34 -4.95
N VAL A 74 6.70 21.57 -5.18
CA VAL A 74 7.27 22.92 -5.15
C VAL A 74 6.80 23.59 -6.44
N ILE A 75 5.73 24.36 -6.37
CA ILE A 75 5.32 25.25 -7.46
C ILE A 75 6.28 26.43 -7.42
N TYR A 76 7.24 26.48 -8.35
CA TYR A 76 8.02 27.68 -8.60
C TYR A 76 7.10 28.74 -9.20
N GLN A 77 6.63 29.69 -8.39
CA GLN A 77 6.08 30.94 -8.91
C GLN A 77 7.26 31.79 -9.39
N LYS A 78 7.52 31.76 -10.70
CA LYS A 78 8.40 32.72 -11.36
C LYS A 78 7.67 34.06 -11.36
N LYS A 79 8.02 34.92 -10.39
CA LYS A 79 7.61 36.32 -10.36
C LYS A 79 8.40 37.02 -11.46
N SER A 80 7.72 37.44 -12.52
CA SER A 80 8.20 38.40 -13.51
C SER A 80 7.37 39.67 -13.37
#